data_AF-A0A430QR23-F1
#
_entry.id   AF-A0A430QR23-F1
#
_cell.length_a   1.000
_cell.length_b   1.000
_cell.length_c   1.000
_cell.angle_alpha   90.00
_cell.angle_beta   90.00
_cell.angle_gamma   90.00
#
_symmetry.space_group_name_H-M   'P 1'
#
loop_
_entity.id
_entity.type
_entity.pdbx_description
1 polymer ?
#
loop_
_entity_poly.entity_id
_entity_poly.type
_entity_poly.pdbx_seq_one_letter_code
_entity_poly.pdbx_strand_id
1 'polypeptide(L)' 'MQSKAMVQFNGNVFWPPPAKLRSTCKIDITYFPFDDQSCTMKFGSWTYDGWQVNVIKRLVTKR' A
#
# COMPACT_ATOMS: atom_id res chain seq x y z
N MET A 1 -14.04 7.44 5.01
CA MET A 1 -14.47 6.36 5.92
C MET A 1 -13.59 6.42 7.16
N GLN A 2 -14.19 6.47 8.34
CA GLN A 2 -13.45 6.40 9.60
C GLN A 2 -13.28 4.93 9.98
N SER A 3 -12.07 4.52 10.39
CA SER A 3 -11.77 3.19 10.89
C SER A 3 -11.00 3.30 12.21
N LYS A 4 -11.24 2.34 13.12
CA LYS A 4 -10.54 2.28 14.40
C LYS A 4 -9.15 1.68 14.23
N ALA A 5 -8.21 2.12 15.07
CA ALA A 5 -6.88 1.54 15.18
C ALA A 5 -6.77 0.69 16.45
N MET A 6 -5.97 -0.37 16.41
CA MET A 6 -5.61 -1.16 17.60
C MET A 6 -4.32 -0.58 18.21
N VAL A 7 -4.38 -0.21 19.48
CA VAL A 7 -3.26 0.37 20.22
C VAL A 7 -2.83 -0.61 21.31
N GLN A 8 -1.53 -0.93 21.35
CA GLN A 8 -0.92 -1.78 22.38
C GLN A 8 -0.37 -0.92 23.53
N PHE A 9 -0.19 -1.52 24.71
CA PHE A 9 0.27 -0.81 25.90
C PHE A 9 1.66 -0.17 25.75
N ASN A 10 2.48 -0.66 24.82
CA ASN A 10 3.82 -0.15 24.53
C ASN A 10 3.83 0.96 23.46
N GLY A 11 2.65 1.42 23.01
CA GLY A 11 2.52 2.46 21.99
C GLY A 11 2.52 1.96 20.55
N ASN A 12 2.64 0.65 20.31
CA ASN A 12 2.52 0.09 18.97
C ASN A 12 1.08 0.21 18.45
N VAL A 13 0.93 0.73 17.23
CA VAL A 13 -0.38 0.92 16.59
C VAL A 13 -0.49 0.03 15.36
N PHE A 14 -1.56 -0.75 15.27
CA PHE A 14 -1.95 -1.47 14.06
C PHE A 14 -3.24 -0.85 13.49
N TRP A 15 -3.15 -0.31 12.27
CA TRP A 15 -4.26 0.39 11.63
C TRP A 15 -4.41 -0.03 10.16
N PRO A 16 -5.25 -1.05 9.88
CA PRO A 16 -5.58 -1.49 8.52
C PRO A 16 -6.96 -0.96 8.07
N PRO A 17 -7.08 0.31 7.62
CA PRO A 17 -8.35 0.78 7.06
C PRO A 17 -8.71 0.00 5.79
N PRO A 18 -10.01 -0.33 5.57
CA PRO A 18 -10.44 -0.83 4.28
C PRO A 18 -10.30 0.27 3.23
N ALA A 19 -9.68 -0.05 2.09
CA ALA A 19 -9.44 0.91 1.02
C ALA A 19 -9.75 0.31 -0.35
N LYS A 20 -10.45 1.07 -1.20
CA LYS A 20 -10.61 0.77 -2.62
C LYS A 20 -9.61 1.64 -3.39
N LEU A 21 -8.54 1.03 -3.86
CA LEU A 21 -7.47 1.72 -4.58
C LEU A 21 -7.69 1.59 -6.09
N ARG A 22 -7.49 2.70 -6.81
CA ARG A 22 -7.45 2.74 -8.27
C ARG A 22 -6.11 3.34 -8.68
N SER A 23 -5.26 2.54 -9.29
CA SER A 23 -4.01 3.00 -9.88
C SER A 23 -4.18 3.27 -11.37
N THR A 24 -3.35 4.16 -11.90
CA THR A 24 -3.16 4.32 -13.34
C THR A 24 -1.93 3.51 -13.75
N CYS A 25 -2.09 2.62 -14.73
CA CYS A 25 -0.96 1.91 -15.35
C CYS A 25 -1.08 1.96 -16.87
N LYS A 26 0.07 1.85 -17.54
CA LYS A 26 0.15 1.72 -19.00
C LYS A 26 -0.19 0.27 -19.36
N ILE A 27 -1.05 0.11 -20.35
CA ILE A 27 -1.43 -1.19 -20.91
C ILE A 27 -0.61 -1.44 -22.17
N ASP A 28 -0.10 -2.66 -22.33
CA ASP A 28 0.55 -3.13 -23.55
C ASP A 28 -0.37 -4.12 -24.27
N ILE A 29 -0.84 -3.77 -25.46
CA ILE A 29 -1.82 -4.56 -26.23
C ILE A 29 -1.17 -5.37 -27.37
N THR A 30 0.14 -5.55 -27.35
CA THR A 30 0.89 -6.20 -28.44
C THR A 30 0.38 -7.62 -28.75
N TYR A 31 -0.09 -8.36 -27.73
CA TYR A 31 -0.49 -9.77 -27.84
C TYR A 31 -1.96 -10.04 -27.51
N PHE A 32 -2.83 -9.04 -27.61
CA PHE A 32 -4.26 -9.20 -27.29
C PHE A 32 -4.89 -10.39 -28.04
N PRO A 33 -5.71 -11.26 -27.39
CA PRO A 33 -6.21 -11.19 -26.00
C PRO A 33 -5.36 -11.97 -24.96
N PHE A 34 -4.12 -12.33 -25.29
CA PHE A 34 -3.22 -13.15 -24.45
C PHE A 34 -2.02 -12.33 -23.92
N ASP A 35 -2.24 -11.04 -23.70
CA ASP A 35 -1.27 -10.09 -23.19
C ASP A 35 -1.15 -10.15 -21.66
N ASP A 36 0.09 -9.99 -21.17
CA ASP A 36 0.39 -9.84 -19.74
C ASP A 36 0.39 -8.36 -19.34
N GLN A 37 -0.21 -8.05 -18.19
CA GLN A 37 -0.29 -6.69 -17.67
C GLN A 37 0.47 -6.53 -16.35
N SER A 38 1.46 -5.63 -16.34
CA SER A 38 2.26 -5.30 -15.15
C SER A 38 1.95 -3.89 -14.65
N CYS A 39 1.18 -3.80 -13.55
CA CYS A 39 0.74 -2.54 -12.95
C CYS A 39 1.39 -2.36 -11.57
N THR A 40 2.02 -1.19 -11.36
CA THR A 40 2.68 -0.85 -10.08
C THR A 40 1.83 0.10 -9.25
N MET A 41 1.81 -0.11 -7.93
CA MET A 41 1.26 0.84 -6.97
C MET A 41 2.39 1.46 -6.15
N LYS A 42 2.39 2.79 -6.02
CA LYS A 42 3.33 3.53 -5.18
C LYS A 42 2.63 3.97 -3.90
N PHE A 43 3.20 3.62 -2.75
CA PHE A 43 2.71 4.01 -1.43
C PHE A 43 3.74 4.92 -0.77
N GLY A 44 3.27 5.97 -0.10
CA GLY A 44 4.11 6.92 0.59
C GLY A 44 3.28 7.86 1.46
N SER A 45 3.97 8.59 2.33
CA SER A 45 3.36 9.69 3.08
C SER A 45 3.09 10.85 2.13
N TRP A 46 1.93 11.48 2.27
CA TRP A 46 1.60 12.70 1.53
C TRP A 46 2.08 13.95 2.28
N THR A 47 2.06 13.91 3.61
CA THR A 47 2.24 15.08 4.48
C THR A 47 3.66 15.20 5.03
N TYR A 48 4.34 14.08 5.22
CA TYR A 48 5.66 14.02 5.85
C TYR A 48 6.70 13.50 4.87
N ASP A 49 7.91 14.05 4.95
CA ASP A 49 9.05 13.56 4.18
C ASP A 49 9.72 12.34 4.84
N GLY A 50 10.77 11.83 4.19
CA GLY A 50 11.50 10.65 4.64
C GLY A 50 12.36 10.84 5.90
N TRP A 51 12.65 12.08 6.31
CA TRP A 51 13.34 12.37 7.57
C TRP A 51 12.39 12.38 8.76
N GLN A 52 11.12 12.65 8.52
CA GLN A 52 10.07 12.67 9.53
C GLN A 52 9.38 11.31 9.70
N VAL A 53 9.15 10.60 8.59
CA VAL A 53 8.47 9.29 8.59
C VAL A 53 9.19 8.31 7.68
N ASN A 54 9.72 7.24 8.28
CA ASN A 54 10.31 6.13 7.53
C ASN A 54 9.24 5.06 7.20
N VAL A 55 8.96 4.87 5.91
CA VAL A 55 7.99 3.87 5.43
C VAL A 55 8.71 2.58 5.09
N ILE A 56 8.51 1.56 5.92
CA ILE A 56 9.09 0.23 5.72
C ILE A 56 8.02 -0.80 5.35
N LYS A 57 8.37 -1.74 4.46
CA LYS A 57 7.51 -2.89 4.15
C LYS A 57 7.45 -3.79 5.37
N ARG A 58 6.26 -4.01 5.93
CA ARG A 58 6.09 -4.97 7.03
C ARG A 58 6.21 -6.39 6.48
N LEU A 59 7.35 -7.03 6.73
CA LEU A 59 7.53 -8.45 6.49
C LEU A 59 6.80 -9.21 7.60
N VAL A 60 5.56 -9.60 7.34
CA VAL A 60 4.87 -10.57 8.20
C VAL A 60 5.35 -11.94 7.74
N THR A 61 6.11 -12.65 8.55
CA THR A 61 6.39 -14.07 8.31
C THR A 61 5.03 -14.76 8.23
N LYS A 62 4.66 -15.27 7.05
CA LYS A 62 3.54 -16.20 6.95
C LYS A 62 3.92 -17.40 7.82
N ARG A 63 3.22 -17.58 8.93
CA ARG A 63 3.09 -18.92 9.50
C ARG A 63 2.24 -19.76 8.57
#